data_AF-A0A1S3KQ97-F1
#
_entry.id   AF-A0A1S3KQ97-F1
#
_cell.length_a   1.000
_cell.length_b   1.000
_cell.length_c   1.000
_cell.angle_alpha   90.00
_cell.angle_beta   90.00
_cell.angle_gamma   90.00
#
_symmetry.space_group_name_H-M   'P 1'
#
loop_
_entity.id
_entity.type
_entity.pdbx_description
1 polymer ?
#
loop_
_entity_poly.entity_id
_entity_poly.type
_entity_poly.pdbx_seq_one_letter_code
_entity_poly.pdbx_strand_id
1 'polypeptide(L)'
;MLDGTLIQYVDDLLICASTIEQCHSDSLKVLQRLADGGHKVSKAKLQYCQPQVEYLGRTIAHGTKAIAPGQLEGISKAPLPQTVAQMMTFLGMTGFSSDWIEEYVIKTAPLREIMKEAGQLNLRASLEWTSDAVIAFETLKKEMQTAPALAAPDYTKPFLLYVANRCDNYAAAILMQETCSGRKKQPIAHYSSKLDPVAQGYPPCYQGLAALHYAYDKASTITMGYPVIISTHHKIVELIEQGRFVLTNARTLDYMTLLTYPDVSIKRCNTVNPADRIPFDFEGQAHDCVAEALTFTKLRPDLESIPLMDREGSNLENYFVDGSCFKDYTGNHAGFAVVKEQGRAFTEVVIEYCPQPCSAQLAELQALTAACVLGKGKTVNIYTDSAYAHGVCHLFGAVWKQRGFKKSDGTPIQHHAQIVKLMTALMYPRRLAIIKCQAHKKGNDFVIRGNNAADEAAKKASRCIVPILTAPLLDVIGIAHSPLLMS
;
A
#
# COMPACT_ATOMS: atom_id res chain seq x y z
N MET A 1 -32.32 -40.83 -7.57
CA MET A 1 -31.42 -39.72 -7.20
C MET A 1 -29.99 -40.16 -7.50
N LEU A 2 -29.08 -39.20 -7.70
CA LEU A 2 -27.64 -39.48 -7.79
C LEU A 2 -27.10 -39.59 -6.37
N ASP A 3 -26.20 -40.54 -6.13
CA ASP A 3 -25.56 -40.70 -4.81
C ASP A 3 -24.18 -40.00 -4.77
N GLY A 4 -23.60 -39.74 -5.94
CA GLY A 4 -22.44 -38.88 -6.13
C GLY A 4 -22.77 -37.39 -6.31
N THR A 5 -21.74 -36.61 -6.62
CA THR A 5 -21.83 -35.17 -6.92
C THR A 5 -21.84 -34.94 -8.43
N LEU A 6 -22.75 -34.10 -8.93
CA LEU A 6 -22.76 -33.62 -10.31
C LEU A 6 -22.42 -32.13 -10.33
N ILE A 7 -21.41 -31.76 -11.11
CA ILE A 7 -21.01 -30.38 -11.36
C ILE A 7 -21.30 -30.07 -12.82
N GLN A 8 -22.02 -28.97 -13.07
CA GLN A 8 -22.36 -28.52 -14.41
C GLN A 8 -21.85 -27.09 -14.63
N TYR A 9 -21.22 -26.88 -15.78
CA TYR A 9 -20.90 -25.55 -16.30
C TYR A 9 -21.30 -25.49 -17.77
N VAL A 10 -22.42 -24.83 -18.06
CA VAL A 10 -23.01 -24.77 -19.41
C VAL A 10 -23.21 -26.20 -19.97
N ASP A 11 -22.40 -26.61 -20.94
CA ASP A 11 -22.44 -27.91 -21.62
C ASP A 11 -21.44 -28.94 -21.05
N ASP A 12 -20.54 -28.52 -20.16
CA ASP A 12 -19.56 -29.41 -19.52
C ASP A 12 -20.10 -29.98 -18.20
N LEU A 13 -20.15 -31.31 -18.11
CA LEU A 13 -20.61 -32.07 -16.95
C LEU A 13 -19.47 -32.88 -16.32
N LEU A 14 -19.37 -32.85 -15.00
CA LEU A 14 -18.44 -33.65 -14.21
C LEU A 14 -19.20 -34.42 -13.13
N ILE A 15 -19.01 -35.74 -13.08
CA ILE A 15 -19.60 -36.62 -12.08
C ILE A 15 -18.48 -37.10 -11.16
N CYS A 16 -18.64 -36.88 -9.85
CA CYS A 16 -17.69 -37.30 -8.83
C CYS A 16 -18.34 -38.32 -7.90
N ALA A 17 -17.66 -39.42 -7.64
CA ALA A 17 -18.12 -40.47 -6.74
C ALA A 17 -16.94 -41.08 -5.96
N SER A 18 -17.21 -41.65 -4.80
CA SER A 18 -16.19 -42.24 -3.93
C SER A 18 -15.65 -43.59 -4.41
N THR A 19 -16.42 -44.32 -5.22
CA THR A 19 -16.03 -45.61 -5.79
C THR A 19 -16.29 -45.65 -7.29
N ILE A 20 -15.59 -46.53 -8.01
CA ILE A 20 -15.74 -46.68 -9.46
C ILE A 20 -17.12 -47.26 -9.82
N GLU A 21 -17.64 -48.16 -8.99
CA GLU A 21 -18.97 -48.78 -9.16
C GLU A 21 -20.07 -47.72 -9.04
N GLN A 22 -19.94 -46.81 -8.06
CA GLN A 22 -20.88 -45.72 -7.90
C GLN A 22 -20.77 -44.73 -9.06
N CYS A 23 -19.54 -44.39 -9.47
CA CYS A 23 -19.30 -43.52 -10.62
C CYS A 23 -19.96 -44.08 -11.90
N HIS A 24 -19.83 -45.39 -12.11
CA HIS A 24 -20.45 -46.10 -13.23
C HIS A 24 -21.98 -46.03 -13.16
N SER A 25 -22.56 -46.34 -12.01
CA SER A 25 -24.02 -46.31 -11.80
C SER A 25 -24.59 -44.91 -12.05
N ASP A 26 -23.98 -43.89 -11.44
CA ASP A 26 -24.42 -42.51 -11.59
C ASP A 26 -24.22 -41.97 -13.01
N SER A 27 -23.13 -42.36 -13.68
CA SER A 27 -22.90 -42.03 -15.09
C SER A 27 -24.02 -42.57 -15.99
N LEU A 28 -24.46 -43.82 -15.79
CA LEU A 28 -25.57 -44.39 -16.56
C LEU A 28 -26.88 -43.64 -16.31
N LYS A 29 -27.18 -43.31 -15.03
CA LYS A 29 -28.38 -42.53 -14.68
C LYS A 29 -28.36 -41.16 -15.37
N VAL A 30 -27.23 -40.46 -15.36
CA VAL A 30 -27.09 -39.14 -16.02
C VAL A 30 -27.22 -39.26 -17.53
N LEU A 31 -26.54 -40.23 -18.16
CA LEU A 31 -26.62 -40.44 -19.60
C LEU A 31 -28.04 -40.78 -20.07
N GLN A 32 -28.75 -41.65 -19.34
CA GLN A 32 -30.14 -41.98 -19.63
C GLN A 32 -31.02 -40.73 -19.52
N ARG A 33 -30.85 -39.94 -18.46
CA ARG A 33 -31.64 -38.72 -18.26
C ARG A 33 -31.39 -37.67 -19.36
N LEU A 34 -30.13 -37.52 -19.78
CA LEU A 34 -29.77 -36.65 -20.90
C LEU A 34 -30.42 -37.11 -22.20
N ALA A 35 -30.40 -38.42 -22.48
CA ALA A 35 -31.05 -39.00 -23.65
C ALA A 35 -32.58 -38.79 -23.63
N ASP A 36 -33.22 -39.03 -22.49
CA ASP A 36 -34.66 -38.80 -22.31
C ASP A 36 -35.03 -37.31 -22.48
N GLY A 37 -34.11 -36.40 -22.14
CA GLY A 37 -34.22 -34.96 -22.36
C GLY A 37 -33.88 -34.50 -23.78
N GLY A 38 -33.49 -35.40 -24.68
CA GLY A 38 -33.10 -35.07 -26.06
C GLY A 38 -31.68 -34.51 -26.22
N HIS A 39 -30.87 -34.53 -25.16
CA HIS A 39 -29.47 -34.11 -25.22
C HIS A 39 -28.58 -35.22 -25.80
N LYS A 40 -27.45 -34.82 -26.41
CA LYS A 40 -26.47 -35.73 -27.01
C LYS A 40 -25.11 -35.51 -26.37
N VAL A 41 -24.43 -36.61 -26.05
CA VAL A 41 -23.07 -36.59 -25.49
C VAL A 41 -22.07 -37.01 -26.56
N SER A 42 -20.95 -36.30 -26.66
CA SER A 42 -19.87 -36.66 -27.58
C SER A 42 -19.10 -37.87 -27.07
N LYS A 43 -19.25 -39.01 -27.74
CA LYS A 43 -18.51 -40.24 -27.42
C LYS A 43 -16.99 -40.04 -27.49
N ALA A 44 -16.51 -39.19 -28.41
CA ALA A 44 -15.09 -38.92 -28.59
C ALA A 44 -14.47 -38.08 -27.46
N LYS A 45 -15.27 -37.23 -26.79
CA LYS A 45 -14.82 -36.39 -25.66
C LYS A 45 -15.13 -37.03 -24.30
N LEU A 46 -15.81 -38.18 -24.26
CA LEU A 46 -16.25 -38.82 -23.03
C LEU A 46 -15.06 -39.39 -22.25
N GLN A 47 -14.90 -38.95 -21.00
CA GLN A 47 -13.94 -39.48 -20.05
C GLN A 47 -14.66 -40.36 -19.03
N TYR A 48 -14.84 -41.65 -19.36
CA TYR A 48 -15.73 -42.54 -18.61
C TYR A 48 -15.03 -43.21 -17.41
N CYS A 49 -15.53 -42.96 -16.19
CA CYS A 49 -15.11 -43.61 -14.94
C CYS A 49 -13.58 -43.63 -14.73
N GLN A 50 -12.90 -42.51 -14.98
CA GLN A 50 -11.44 -42.40 -14.84
C GLN A 50 -11.05 -41.77 -13.49
N PRO A 51 -9.91 -42.17 -12.89
CA PRO A 51 -9.42 -41.59 -11.64
C PRO A 51 -8.88 -40.16 -11.80
N GLN A 52 -8.56 -39.76 -13.04
CA GLN A 52 -8.10 -38.42 -13.41
C GLN A 52 -8.83 -38.01 -14.69
N VAL A 53 -9.33 -36.77 -14.72
CA VAL A 53 -10.09 -36.23 -15.85
C VAL A 53 -9.72 -34.77 -16.12
N GLU A 54 -9.96 -34.30 -17.34
CA GLU A 54 -9.91 -32.90 -17.72
C GLU A 54 -11.31 -32.27 -17.66
N TYR A 55 -11.44 -31.14 -16.95
CA TYR A 55 -12.68 -30.37 -16.82
C TYR A 55 -12.36 -28.88 -16.76
N LEU A 56 -12.98 -28.07 -17.62
CA LEU A 56 -12.80 -26.60 -17.67
C LEU A 56 -11.32 -26.13 -17.71
N GLY A 57 -10.49 -26.80 -18.50
CA GLY A 57 -9.06 -26.47 -18.62
C GLY A 57 -8.21 -26.88 -17.40
N ARG A 58 -8.75 -27.71 -16.50
CA ARG A 58 -8.04 -28.27 -15.35
C ARG A 58 -7.97 -29.77 -15.44
N THR A 59 -6.88 -30.33 -14.94
CA THR A 59 -6.77 -31.75 -14.65
C THR A 59 -7.18 -31.97 -13.20
N ILE A 60 -8.22 -32.77 -12.98
CA ILE A 60 -8.77 -33.10 -11.66
C ILE A 60 -8.44 -34.57 -11.38
N ALA A 61 -7.84 -34.82 -10.22
CA ALA A 61 -7.55 -36.15 -9.72
C ALA A 61 -7.95 -36.26 -8.24
N HIS A 62 -7.80 -37.44 -7.64
CA HIS A 62 -8.13 -37.63 -6.23
C HIS A 62 -7.38 -36.62 -5.33
N GLY A 63 -8.16 -35.75 -4.67
CA GLY A 63 -7.65 -34.74 -3.74
C GLY A 63 -6.77 -33.64 -4.34
N THR A 64 -6.65 -33.55 -5.67
CA THR A 64 -5.73 -32.59 -6.31
C THR A 64 -6.29 -32.00 -7.61
N LYS A 65 -5.81 -30.81 -7.95
CA LYS A 65 -6.08 -30.10 -9.20
C LYS A 65 -4.78 -29.61 -9.84
N ALA A 66 -4.65 -29.72 -11.15
CA ALA A 66 -3.50 -29.25 -11.92
C ALA A 66 -3.94 -28.48 -13.18
N ILE A 67 -3.00 -27.78 -13.80
CA ILE A 67 -3.21 -27.10 -15.09
C ILE A 67 -3.29 -28.17 -16.18
N ALA A 68 -4.29 -28.08 -17.08
CA ALA A 68 -4.42 -29.07 -18.15
C ALA A 68 -3.22 -29.02 -19.11
N PRO A 69 -2.74 -30.18 -19.62
CA PRO A 69 -1.60 -30.26 -20.54
C PRO A 69 -1.75 -29.37 -21.77
N GLY A 70 -2.95 -29.29 -22.36
CA GLY A 70 -3.20 -28.42 -23.52
C GLY A 70 -3.01 -26.93 -23.22
N GLN A 71 -3.35 -26.48 -22.01
CA GLN A 71 -3.10 -25.08 -21.60
C GLN A 71 -1.60 -24.83 -21.40
N LEU A 72 -0.87 -25.78 -20.79
CA LEU A 72 0.58 -25.70 -20.64
C LEU A 72 1.30 -25.65 -21.99
N GLU A 73 0.85 -26.46 -22.95
CA GLU A 73 1.37 -26.46 -24.32
C GLU A 73 1.16 -25.11 -25.00
N GLY A 74 -0.05 -24.52 -24.86
CA GLY A 74 -0.36 -23.19 -25.38
C GLY A 74 0.54 -22.09 -24.80
N ILE A 75 0.80 -22.13 -23.48
CA ILE A 75 1.71 -21.18 -22.82
C ILE A 75 3.17 -21.42 -23.27
N SER A 76 3.59 -22.67 -23.38
CA SER A 76 4.93 -23.04 -23.83
C SER A 76 5.22 -22.52 -25.24
N LYS A 77 4.26 -22.68 -26.15
CA LYS A 77 4.39 -22.30 -27.57
C LYS A 77 4.02 -20.84 -27.82
N ALA A 78 3.59 -20.09 -26.80
CA ALA A 78 3.26 -18.69 -26.94
C ALA A 78 4.47 -17.90 -27.48
N PRO A 79 4.33 -17.20 -28.63
CA PRO A 79 5.38 -16.35 -29.16
C PRO A 79 5.54 -15.10 -28.28
N LEU A 80 6.70 -14.45 -28.37
CA LEU A 80 6.95 -13.18 -27.67
C LEU A 80 5.96 -12.11 -28.17
N PRO A 81 5.07 -11.57 -27.32
CA PRO A 81 4.08 -10.58 -27.75
C PRO A 81 4.71 -9.32 -28.35
N GLN A 82 4.29 -8.93 -29.55
CA GLN A 82 4.74 -7.72 -30.24
C GLN A 82 3.79 -6.54 -30.04
N THR A 83 2.51 -6.82 -29.77
CA THR A 83 1.48 -5.79 -29.58
C THR A 83 0.78 -5.91 -28.24
N VAL A 84 0.15 -4.81 -27.79
CA VAL A 84 -0.69 -4.78 -26.58
C VAL A 84 -1.75 -5.89 -26.59
N ALA A 85 -2.41 -6.14 -27.72
CA ALA A 85 -3.39 -7.24 -27.83
C ALA A 85 -2.78 -8.62 -27.56
N GLN A 86 -1.59 -8.88 -28.12
CA GLN A 86 -0.91 -10.16 -27.91
C GLN A 86 -0.47 -10.31 -26.45
N MET A 87 -0.03 -9.22 -25.80
CA MET A 87 0.33 -9.23 -24.39
C MET A 87 -0.89 -9.48 -23.50
N MET A 88 -2.03 -8.84 -23.79
CA MET A 88 -3.27 -9.10 -23.05
C MET A 88 -3.73 -10.55 -23.19
N THR A 89 -3.62 -11.15 -24.38
CA THR A 89 -3.92 -12.57 -24.58
C THR A 89 -3.01 -13.45 -23.74
N PHE A 90 -1.70 -13.19 -23.74
CA PHE A 90 -0.73 -13.93 -22.94
C PHE A 90 -0.99 -13.79 -21.42
N LEU A 91 -1.24 -12.57 -20.94
CA LEU A 91 -1.59 -12.30 -19.54
C LEU A 91 -2.94 -12.91 -19.15
N GLY A 92 -3.91 -12.98 -20.06
CA GLY A 92 -5.19 -13.66 -19.84
C GLY A 92 -5.02 -15.17 -19.70
N MET A 93 -4.26 -15.79 -20.62
CA MET A 93 -3.95 -17.23 -20.60
C MET A 93 -3.23 -17.65 -19.31
N THR A 94 -2.22 -16.88 -18.90
CA THR A 94 -1.45 -17.17 -17.69
C THR A 94 -2.22 -16.77 -16.42
N GLY A 95 -2.99 -15.69 -16.47
CA GLY A 95 -3.79 -15.19 -15.36
C GLY A 95 -4.88 -16.16 -14.91
N PHE A 96 -5.45 -16.93 -15.85
CA PHE A 96 -6.38 -18.01 -15.52
C PHE A 96 -5.75 -19.02 -14.56
N SER A 97 -4.44 -19.30 -14.66
CA SER A 97 -3.70 -20.24 -13.80
C SER A 97 -2.86 -19.54 -12.73
N SER A 98 -3.17 -18.30 -12.37
CA SER A 98 -2.41 -17.52 -11.39
C SER A 98 -2.37 -18.18 -10.00
N ASP A 99 -3.40 -18.94 -9.61
CA ASP A 99 -3.43 -19.70 -8.35
C ASP A 99 -2.26 -20.68 -8.17
N TRP A 100 -1.61 -21.12 -9.26
CA TRP A 100 -0.45 -22.03 -9.24
C TRP A 100 0.88 -21.31 -9.12
N ILE A 101 0.89 -19.99 -9.34
CA ILE A 101 2.11 -19.21 -9.46
C ILE A 101 2.24 -18.28 -8.26
N GLU A 102 3.24 -18.57 -7.43
CA GLU A 102 3.64 -17.70 -6.34
C GLU A 102 3.94 -16.30 -6.87
N GLU A 103 3.49 -15.25 -6.20
CA GLU A 103 3.87 -13.86 -6.56
C GLU A 103 3.56 -13.48 -8.03
N TYR A 104 2.55 -14.12 -8.64
CA TYR A 104 2.16 -13.88 -10.05
C TYR A 104 2.08 -12.40 -10.44
N VAL A 105 1.50 -11.54 -9.59
CA VAL A 105 1.35 -10.11 -9.87
C VAL A 105 2.69 -9.37 -9.84
N ILE A 106 3.64 -9.80 -9.00
CA ILE A 106 5.01 -9.25 -8.96
C ILE A 106 5.74 -9.66 -10.25
N LYS A 107 5.69 -10.95 -10.59
CA LYS A 107 6.36 -11.50 -11.78
C LYS A 107 5.82 -10.92 -13.08
N THR A 108 4.54 -10.57 -13.15
CA THR A 108 3.93 -9.95 -14.33
C THR A 108 4.03 -8.42 -14.34
N ALA A 109 4.58 -7.79 -13.30
CA ALA A 109 4.66 -6.33 -13.22
C ALA A 109 5.46 -5.71 -14.39
N PRO A 110 6.65 -6.21 -14.78
CA PRO A 110 7.38 -5.66 -15.93
C PRO A 110 6.59 -5.74 -17.24
N LEU A 111 5.85 -6.83 -17.45
CA LEU A 111 5.01 -7.02 -18.64
C LEU A 111 3.84 -6.02 -18.68
N ARG A 112 3.27 -5.70 -17.51
CA ARG A 112 2.17 -4.74 -17.39
C ARG A 112 2.64 -3.30 -17.58
N GLU A 113 3.85 -2.97 -17.12
CA GLU A 113 4.41 -1.63 -17.31
C GLU A 113 4.70 -1.34 -18.78
N ILE A 114 5.35 -2.24 -19.54
CA ILE A 114 5.56 -2.01 -20.99
C ILE A 114 4.25 -1.89 -21.78
N MET A 115 3.22 -2.62 -21.36
CA MET A 115 1.88 -2.52 -21.96
C MET A 115 1.22 -1.16 -21.65
N LYS A 116 1.46 -0.62 -20.46
CA LYS A 116 0.96 0.68 -20.04
C LYS A 116 1.69 1.82 -20.74
N GLU A 117 3.01 1.73 -20.88
CA GLU A 117 3.86 2.70 -21.59
C GLU A 117 3.49 2.80 -23.08
N ALA A 118 3.21 1.66 -23.73
CA ALA A 118 2.72 1.62 -25.11
C ALA A 118 1.29 2.19 -25.30
N GLY A 119 0.57 2.46 -24.21
CA GLY A 119 -0.82 2.87 -24.21
C GLY A 119 -1.77 1.67 -24.21
N GLN A 120 -2.14 1.22 -23.01
CA GLN A 120 -2.95 0.01 -22.76
C GLN A 120 -4.28 -0.06 -23.55
N LEU A 121 -4.87 1.07 -23.93
CA LEU A 121 -6.12 1.12 -24.70
C LEU A 121 -5.90 0.94 -26.21
N ASN A 122 -4.67 1.13 -26.70
CA ASN A 122 -4.31 0.95 -28.10
C ASN A 122 -3.81 -0.48 -28.34
N LEU A 123 -4.74 -1.38 -28.65
CA LEU A 123 -4.48 -2.81 -28.88
C LEU A 123 -3.43 -3.12 -29.96
N ARG A 124 -3.19 -2.18 -30.89
CA ARG A 124 -2.22 -2.33 -31.98
C ARG A 124 -0.87 -1.68 -31.69
N ALA A 125 -0.73 -0.96 -30.58
CA ALA A 125 0.54 -0.36 -30.20
C ALA A 125 1.64 -1.42 -30.08
N SER A 126 2.81 -1.11 -30.61
CA SER A 126 4.01 -1.93 -30.50
C SER A 126 4.55 -1.88 -29.08
N LEU A 127 5.06 -3.00 -28.59
CA LEU A 127 5.69 -3.10 -27.28
C LEU A 127 7.20 -2.89 -27.39
N GLU A 128 7.73 -2.01 -26.56
CA GLU A 128 9.18 -1.87 -26.38
C GLU A 128 9.62 -2.82 -25.25
N TRP A 129 10.33 -3.89 -25.62
CA TRP A 129 10.76 -4.91 -24.66
C TRP A 129 12.00 -4.46 -23.90
N THR A 130 11.90 -4.50 -22.58
CA THR A 130 13.04 -4.33 -21.66
C THR A 130 13.63 -5.68 -21.28
N SER A 131 14.86 -5.68 -20.75
CA SER A 131 15.50 -6.89 -20.20
C SER A 131 14.61 -7.55 -19.14
N ASP A 132 14.02 -6.75 -18.26
CA ASP A 132 13.22 -7.22 -17.14
C ASP A 132 11.90 -7.83 -17.63
N ALA A 133 11.29 -7.25 -18.67
CA ALA A 133 10.11 -7.81 -19.31
C ALA A 133 10.41 -9.17 -19.96
N VAL A 134 11.54 -9.29 -20.68
CA VAL A 134 11.94 -10.57 -21.30
C VAL A 134 12.16 -11.65 -20.22
N ILE A 135 12.87 -11.30 -19.14
CA ILE A 135 13.10 -12.22 -18.01
C ILE A 135 11.77 -12.63 -17.38
N ALA A 136 10.84 -11.69 -17.17
CA ALA A 136 9.52 -11.96 -16.62
C ALA A 136 8.71 -12.92 -17.50
N PHE A 137 8.72 -12.72 -18.82
CA PHE A 137 8.02 -13.57 -19.78
C PHE A 137 8.53 -15.02 -19.74
N GLU A 138 9.85 -15.21 -19.84
CA GLU A 138 10.46 -16.55 -19.84
C GLU A 138 10.33 -17.24 -18.47
N THR A 139 10.47 -16.49 -17.37
CA THR A 139 10.28 -17.01 -16.01
C THR A 139 8.86 -17.54 -15.84
N LEU A 140 7.85 -16.78 -16.29
CA LEU A 140 6.46 -17.18 -16.16
C LEU A 140 6.14 -18.44 -16.98
N LYS A 141 6.68 -18.56 -18.20
CA LYS A 141 6.54 -19.77 -19.03
C LYS A 141 7.14 -20.98 -18.34
N LYS A 142 8.35 -20.85 -17.80
CA LYS A 142 9.04 -21.92 -17.08
C LYS A 142 8.27 -22.35 -15.83
N GLU A 143 7.85 -21.39 -14.99
CA GLU A 143 7.15 -21.70 -13.75
C GLU A 143 5.81 -22.37 -13.98
N MET A 144 5.05 -21.95 -15.01
CA MET A 144 3.81 -22.62 -15.41
C MET A 144 4.03 -24.09 -15.77
N GLN A 145 5.11 -24.40 -16.48
CA GLN A 145 5.44 -25.80 -16.84
C GLN A 145 5.84 -26.63 -15.63
N THR A 146 6.51 -26.03 -14.66
CA THR A 146 6.96 -26.70 -13.43
C THR A 146 5.94 -26.64 -12.29
N ALA A 147 4.77 -26.04 -12.53
CA ALA A 147 3.76 -25.81 -11.50
C ALA A 147 3.26 -27.16 -10.94
N PRO A 148 3.34 -27.37 -9.62
CA PRO A 148 2.90 -28.62 -9.01
C PRO A 148 1.36 -28.70 -8.98
N ALA A 149 0.83 -29.91 -8.78
CA ALA A 149 -0.59 -30.07 -8.49
C ALA A 149 -0.93 -29.42 -7.13
N LEU A 150 -1.99 -28.63 -7.10
CA LEU A 150 -2.54 -28.04 -5.88
C LEU A 150 -3.54 -29.02 -5.25
N ALA A 151 -3.72 -28.92 -3.93
CA ALA A 151 -4.74 -29.66 -3.23
C ALA A 151 -6.15 -29.18 -3.61
N ALA A 152 -7.09 -30.11 -3.68
CA ALA A 152 -8.51 -29.79 -3.61
C ALA A 152 -8.86 -29.44 -2.14
N PRO A 153 -9.71 -28.43 -1.88
CA PRO A 153 -10.12 -28.07 -0.53
C PRO A 153 -10.81 -29.24 0.20
N ASP A 154 -10.37 -29.51 1.43
CA ASP A 154 -10.97 -30.47 2.36
C ASP A 154 -11.62 -29.72 3.52
N TYR A 155 -12.93 -29.50 3.45
CA TYR A 155 -13.68 -28.72 4.44
C TYR A 155 -13.79 -29.38 5.82
N THR A 156 -13.31 -30.63 5.97
CA THR A 156 -13.22 -31.28 7.29
C THR A 156 -12.03 -30.78 8.11
N LYS A 157 -11.11 -30.02 7.49
CA LYS A 157 -9.88 -29.52 8.10
C LYS A 157 -9.82 -28.00 8.08
N PRO A 158 -9.14 -27.38 9.06
CA PRO A 158 -8.91 -25.95 9.04
C PRO A 158 -8.00 -25.56 7.87
N PHE A 159 -8.25 -24.40 7.30
CA PHE A 159 -7.38 -23.76 6.33
C PHE A 159 -6.24 -23.01 7.02
N LEU A 160 -5.08 -22.97 6.38
CA LEU A 160 -3.90 -22.25 6.83
C LEU A 160 -3.58 -21.18 5.78
N LEU A 161 -3.81 -19.91 6.12
CA LEU A 161 -3.52 -18.78 5.24
C LEU A 161 -2.25 -18.08 5.72
N TYR A 162 -1.21 -18.11 4.91
CA TYR A 162 0.05 -17.44 5.20
C TYR A 162 0.12 -16.17 4.39
N VAL A 163 0.46 -15.05 5.03
CA VAL A 163 0.44 -13.72 4.41
C VAL A 163 1.75 -13.00 4.65
N ALA A 164 2.24 -12.34 3.61
CA ALA A 164 3.40 -11.48 3.64
C ALA A 164 3.18 -10.18 2.84
N ASN A 165 3.84 -9.11 3.28
CA ASN A 165 4.06 -7.93 2.46
C ASN A 165 5.48 -8.01 1.87
N ARG A 166 5.60 -7.91 0.55
CA ARG A 166 6.85 -8.03 -0.20
C ARG A 166 7.37 -6.67 -0.63
N CYS A 167 8.57 -6.65 -1.21
CA CYS A 167 9.18 -5.43 -1.74
C CYS A 167 8.26 -4.73 -2.73
N ASP A 168 8.44 -3.42 -2.89
CA ASP A 168 7.67 -2.57 -3.81
C ASP A 168 6.16 -2.53 -3.57
N ASN A 169 5.74 -2.76 -2.31
CA ASN A 169 4.36 -2.67 -1.84
C ASN A 169 3.44 -3.72 -2.47
N TYR A 170 3.89 -4.97 -2.55
CA TYR A 170 3.06 -6.09 -2.99
C TYR A 170 2.61 -6.93 -1.79
N ALA A 171 1.38 -7.45 -1.86
CA ALA A 171 0.89 -8.50 -0.99
C ALA A 171 1.15 -9.85 -1.65
N ALA A 172 1.60 -10.82 -0.86
CA ALA A 172 1.72 -12.23 -1.25
C ALA A 172 1.07 -13.10 -0.18
N ALA A 173 0.38 -14.15 -0.60
CA ALA A 173 -0.21 -15.11 0.32
C ALA A 173 -0.30 -16.50 -0.30
N ILE A 174 -0.39 -17.50 0.57
CA ILE A 174 -0.57 -18.90 0.18
C ILE A 174 -1.59 -19.55 1.11
N LEU A 175 -2.62 -20.13 0.51
CA LEU A 175 -3.64 -20.91 1.20
C LEU A 175 -3.24 -22.38 1.16
N MET A 176 -3.20 -23.03 2.32
CA MET A 176 -2.78 -24.42 2.45
C MET A 176 -3.70 -25.20 3.39
N GLN A 177 -3.63 -26.52 3.31
CA GLN A 177 -4.20 -27.43 4.31
C GLN A 177 -3.21 -28.55 4.64
N GLU A 178 -3.40 -29.17 5.80
CA GLU A 178 -2.64 -30.37 6.15
C GLU A 178 -3.09 -31.56 5.30
N THR A 179 -2.12 -32.35 4.83
CA THR A 179 -2.38 -33.58 4.10
C THR A 179 -3.11 -34.59 4.99
N CYS A 180 -3.67 -35.65 4.41
CA CYS A 180 -4.37 -36.72 5.14
C CYS A 180 -3.51 -37.37 6.24
N SER A 181 -2.18 -37.32 6.09
CA SER A 181 -1.22 -37.84 7.06
C SER A 181 -0.82 -36.86 8.16
N GLY A 182 -1.28 -35.60 8.12
CA GLY A 182 -0.96 -34.54 9.09
C GLY A 182 0.50 -34.07 9.12
N ARG A 183 1.38 -34.65 8.30
CA ARG A 183 2.84 -34.40 8.33
C ARG A 183 3.32 -33.32 7.36
N LYS A 184 2.52 -32.99 6.35
CA LYS A 184 2.88 -31.99 5.33
C LYS A 184 1.71 -31.03 5.11
N LYS A 185 2.03 -29.81 4.71
CA LYS A 185 1.07 -28.82 4.24
C LYS A 185 1.09 -28.83 2.71
N GLN A 186 -0.07 -28.81 2.09
CA GLN A 186 -0.20 -28.77 0.63
C GLN A 186 -0.90 -27.46 0.21
N PRO A 187 -0.37 -26.76 -0.81
CA PRO A 187 -0.97 -25.53 -1.31
C PRO A 187 -2.27 -25.79 -2.06
N ILE A 188 -3.25 -24.92 -1.83
CA ILE A 188 -4.56 -24.90 -2.49
C ILE A 188 -4.62 -23.79 -3.54
N ALA A 189 -4.02 -22.63 -3.21
CA ALA A 189 -3.91 -21.47 -4.09
C ALA A 189 -2.83 -20.49 -3.58
N HIS A 190 -2.19 -19.81 -4.51
CA HIS A 190 -1.34 -18.65 -4.27
C HIS A 190 -2.08 -17.37 -4.62
N TYR A 191 -1.90 -16.33 -3.82
CA TYR A 191 -2.47 -15.01 -4.06
C TYR A 191 -1.37 -13.97 -4.08
N SER A 192 -1.51 -13.00 -4.97
CA SER A 192 -0.67 -11.80 -4.96
C SER A 192 -1.43 -10.61 -5.50
N SER A 193 -1.09 -9.40 -5.03
CA SER A 193 -1.61 -8.15 -5.58
C SER A 193 -0.67 -7.01 -5.24
N LYS A 194 -0.64 -5.97 -6.07
CA LYS A 194 -0.08 -4.68 -5.66
C LYS A 194 -1.01 -4.07 -4.61
N LEU A 195 -0.46 -3.51 -3.54
CA LEU A 195 -1.24 -2.77 -2.56
C LEU A 195 -1.87 -1.55 -3.24
N ASP A 196 -3.03 -1.11 -2.75
CA ASP A 196 -3.69 0.08 -3.28
C ASP A 196 -2.87 1.34 -2.96
N PRO A 197 -3.03 2.46 -3.71
CA PRO A 197 -2.21 3.67 -3.54
C PRO A 197 -2.18 4.23 -2.10
N VAL A 198 -3.24 4.03 -1.33
CA VAL A 198 -3.29 4.45 0.07
C VAL A 198 -2.41 3.52 0.92
N ALA A 199 -2.59 2.21 0.78
CA ALA A 199 -1.82 1.22 1.52
C ALA A 199 -0.32 1.24 1.17
N GLN A 200 0.07 1.59 -0.05
CA GLN A 200 1.48 1.77 -0.43
C GLN A 200 2.19 2.86 0.40
N GLY A 201 1.44 3.84 0.94
CA GLY A 201 1.99 4.87 1.82
C GLY A 201 1.95 4.51 3.31
N TYR A 202 1.60 3.29 3.67
CA TYR A 202 1.59 2.85 5.07
C TYR A 202 2.99 2.43 5.53
N PRO A 203 3.26 2.49 6.85
CA PRO A 203 4.39 1.77 7.44
C PRO A 203 4.35 0.27 7.11
N PRO A 204 5.50 -0.41 7.03
CA PRO A 204 5.57 -1.83 6.66
C PRO A 204 4.60 -2.74 7.43
N CYS A 205 4.46 -2.54 8.73
CA CYS A 205 3.51 -3.30 9.55
C CYS A 205 2.04 -3.10 9.13
N TYR A 206 1.65 -1.86 8.78
CA TYR A 206 0.30 -1.55 8.28
C TYR A 206 0.11 -1.95 6.82
N GLN A 207 1.19 -2.03 6.03
CA GLN A 207 1.15 -2.70 4.73
C GLN A 207 0.87 -4.19 4.89
N GLY A 208 1.46 -4.84 5.89
CA GLY A 208 1.17 -6.21 6.28
C GLY A 208 -0.30 -6.43 6.67
N LEU A 209 -0.90 -5.48 7.41
CA LEU A 209 -2.34 -5.46 7.70
C LEU A 209 -3.18 -5.40 6.42
N ALA A 210 -2.85 -4.48 5.50
CA ALA A 210 -3.57 -4.36 4.23
C ALA A 210 -3.42 -5.63 3.36
N ALA A 211 -2.23 -6.23 3.35
CA ALA A 211 -1.95 -7.49 2.66
C ALA A 211 -2.79 -8.65 3.23
N LEU A 212 -2.95 -8.71 4.55
CA LEU A 212 -3.78 -9.72 5.23
C LEU A 212 -5.24 -9.58 4.88
N HIS A 213 -5.77 -8.35 4.92
CA HIS A 213 -7.15 -8.09 4.52
C HIS A 213 -7.41 -8.54 3.07
N TYR A 214 -6.53 -8.17 2.15
CA TYR A 214 -6.60 -8.62 0.76
C TYR A 214 -6.56 -10.16 0.63
N ALA A 215 -5.61 -10.80 1.33
CA ALA A 215 -5.42 -12.24 1.24
C ALA A 215 -6.64 -13.01 1.77
N TYR A 216 -7.23 -12.55 2.88
CA TYR A 216 -8.43 -13.16 3.43
C TYR A 216 -9.65 -12.94 2.53
N ASP A 217 -9.86 -11.73 2.00
CA ASP A 217 -10.93 -11.46 1.03
C ASP A 217 -10.88 -12.44 -0.15
N LYS A 218 -9.69 -12.69 -0.71
CA LYS A 218 -9.50 -13.70 -1.76
C LYS A 218 -9.73 -15.13 -1.28
N ALA A 219 -9.15 -15.50 -0.14
CA ALA A 219 -9.28 -16.84 0.41
C ALA A 219 -10.71 -17.18 0.84
N SER A 220 -11.53 -16.18 1.20
CA SER A 220 -12.93 -16.35 1.62
C SER A 220 -13.77 -17.06 0.56
N THR A 221 -13.45 -16.85 -0.73
CA THR A 221 -14.13 -17.48 -1.86
C THR A 221 -13.94 -19.00 -1.92
N ILE A 222 -12.81 -19.51 -1.42
CA ILE A 222 -12.51 -20.95 -1.34
C ILE A 222 -12.91 -21.51 0.03
N THR A 223 -12.64 -20.77 1.10
CA THR A 223 -12.85 -21.24 2.47
C THR A 223 -14.32 -21.24 2.88
N MET A 224 -15.15 -20.37 2.29
CA MET A 224 -16.62 -20.34 2.46
C MET A 224 -17.09 -20.34 3.93
N GLY A 225 -16.38 -19.64 4.82
CA GLY A 225 -16.73 -19.53 6.25
C GLY A 225 -16.32 -20.72 7.12
N TYR A 226 -15.53 -21.66 6.58
CA TYR A 226 -14.90 -22.72 7.36
C TYR A 226 -13.65 -22.19 8.08
N PRO A 227 -13.20 -22.83 9.19
CA PRO A 227 -12.12 -22.32 10.01
C PRO A 227 -10.82 -22.01 9.25
N VAL A 228 -10.32 -20.78 9.38
CA VAL A 228 -9.08 -20.28 8.78
C VAL A 228 -8.12 -19.79 9.86
N ILE A 229 -6.91 -20.34 9.86
CA ILE A 229 -5.80 -19.86 10.67
C ILE A 229 -4.92 -18.97 9.79
N ILE A 230 -4.96 -17.66 10.04
CA ILE A 230 -4.15 -16.68 9.33
C ILE A 230 -2.82 -16.50 10.08
N SER A 231 -1.70 -16.63 9.37
CA SER A 231 -0.35 -16.47 9.91
C SER A 231 0.36 -15.30 9.22
N THR A 232 0.85 -14.34 10.00
CA THR A 232 1.59 -13.16 9.51
C THR A 232 2.66 -12.74 10.53
N HIS A 233 3.69 -12.01 10.10
CA HIS A 233 4.75 -11.51 10.99
C HIS A 233 4.30 -10.39 11.94
N HIS A 234 3.17 -9.76 11.65
CA HIS A 234 2.69 -8.55 12.32
C HIS A 234 1.64 -8.82 13.40
N LYS A 235 1.64 -8.00 14.45
CA LYS A 235 0.60 -8.04 15.51
C LYS A 235 -0.64 -7.26 15.09
N ILE A 236 -1.50 -7.89 14.31
CA ILE A 236 -2.65 -7.27 13.65
C ILE A 236 -3.65 -6.62 14.61
N VAL A 237 -4.01 -7.31 15.69
CA VAL A 237 -4.96 -6.79 16.70
C VAL A 237 -4.45 -5.46 17.26
N GLU A 238 -3.17 -5.42 17.64
CA GLU A 238 -2.52 -4.24 18.20
C GLU A 238 -2.46 -3.08 17.18
N LEU A 239 -2.18 -3.38 15.91
CA LEU A 239 -2.17 -2.40 14.83
C LEU A 239 -3.55 -1.78 14.56
N ILE A 240 -4.63 -2.56 14.66
CA ILE A 240 -5.99 -2.06 14.47
C ILE A 240 -6.40 -1.17 15.66
N GLU A 241 -6.14 -1.60 16.89
CA GLU A 241 -6.50 -0.85 18.11
C GLU A 241 -5.73 0.47 18.23
N GLN A 242 -4.45 0.48 17.86
CA GLN A 242 -3.56 1.65 17.96
C GLN A 242 -3.47 2.47 16.65
N GLY A 243 -4.25 2.10 15.63
CA GLY A 243 -4.22 2.62 14.25
C GLY A 243 -4.70 4.06 14.03
N ARG A 244 -5.00 4.82 15.10
CA ARG A 244 -5.70 6.13 15.04
C ARG A 244 -5.06 7.19 14.13
N PHE A 245 -3.78 7.07 13.79
CA PHE A 245 -3.07 8.05 12.95
C PHE A 245 -2.59 7.49 11.60
N VAL A 246 -2.70 6.19 11.37
CA VAL A 246 -2.29 5.54 10.11
C VAL A 246 -3.50 5.16 9.26
N LEU A 247 -4.56 4.68 9.91
CA LEU A 247 -5.78 4.22 9.26
C LEU A 247 -6.85 5.30 9.28
N THR A 248 -7.62 5.39 8.20
CA THR A 248 -8.86 6.18 8.22
C THR A 248 -9.93 5.43 9.01
N ASN A 249 -10.95 6.13 9.52
CA ASN A 249 -12.06 5.49 10.23
C ASN A 249 -12.73 4.40 9.37
N ALA A 250 -12.92 4.65 8.07
CA ALA A 250 -13.50 3.69 7.15
C ALA A 250 -12.67 2.40 7.04
N ARG A 251 -11.34 2.51 6.87
CA ARG A 251 -10.45 1.34 6.81
C ARG A 251 -10.28 0.64 8.15
N THR A 252 -10.33 1.40 9.24
CA THR A 252 -10.30 0.82 10.59
C THR A 252 -11.51 -0.08 10.79
N LEU A 253 -12.70 0.38 10.41
CA LEU A 253 -13.92 -0.42 10.48
C LEU A 253 -13.84 -1.65 9.58
N ASP A 254 -13.37 -1.48 8.34
CA ASP A 254 -13.19 -2.57 7.37
C ASP A 254 -12.25 -3.65 7.92
N TYR A 255 -11.08 -3.26 8.42
CA TYR A 255 -10.12 -4.20 9.00
C TYR A 255 -10.59 -4.80 10.33
N MET A 256 -11.39 -4.08 11.12
CA MET A 256 -11.99 -4.62 12.34
C MET A 256 -12.92 -5.79 12.05
N THR A 257 -13.55 -5.87 10.87
CA THR A 257 -14.40 -7.02 10.50
C THR A 257 -13.64 -8.34 10.58
N LEU A 258 -12.35 -8.35 10.24
CA LEU A 258 -11.48 -9.53 10.33
C LEU A 258 -11.41 -10.11 11.76
N LEU A 259 -11.49 -9.24 12.77
CA LEU A 259 -11.44 -9.65 14.18
C LEU A 259 -12.81 -10.14 14.69
N THR A 260 -13.88 -9.89 13.94
CA THR A 260 -15.24 -10.28 14.31
C THR A 260 -15.67 -11.61 13.69
N TYR A 261 -14.97 -12.09 12.65
CA TYR A 261 -15.30 -13.35 11.99
C TYR A 261 -15.02 -14.55 12.92
N PRO A 262 -16.03 -15.39 13.23
CA PRO A 262 -15.87 -16.49 14.17
C PRO A 262 -15.00 -17.63 13.61
N ASP A 263 -14.90 -17.71 12.29
CA ASP A 263 -14.09 -18.68 11.56
C ASP A 263 -12.63 -18.27 11.42
N VAL A 264 -12.25 -17.06 11.82
CA VAL A 264 -10.88 -16.54 11.64
C VAL A 264 -10.08 -16.56 12.94
N SER A 265 -8.91 -17.19 12.89
CA SER A 265 -7.90 -17.12 13.95
C SER A 265 -6.62 -16.49 13.39
N ILE A 266 -6.27 -15.30 13.86
CA ILE A 266 -5.01 -14.63 13.48
C ILE A 266 -3.90 -14.99 14.46
N LYS A 267 -2.76 -15.47 13.94
CA LYS A 267 -1.57 -15.85 14.71
C LYS A 267 -0.34 -15.15 14.17
N ARG A 268 0.56 -14.77 15.07
CA ARG A 268 1.88 -14.30 14.68
C ARG A 268 2.74 -15.49 14.23
N CYS A 269 3.31 -15.39 13.04
CA CYS A 269 4.31 -16.34 12.56
C CYS A 269 5.68 -15.93 13.14
N ASN A 270 6.27 -16.79 13.97
CA ASN A 270 7.62 -16.61 14.53
C ASN A 270 8.66 -17.53 13.86
N THR A 271 8.26 -18.20 12.77
CA THR A 271 9.05 -19.18 12.02
C THR A 271 9.02 -18.85 10.53
N VAL A 272 9.57 -19.73 9.68
CA VAL A 272 9.51 -19.58 8.21
C VAL A 272 8.05 -19.46 7.75
N ASN A 273 7.73 -18.32 7.18
CA ASN A 273 6.45 -18.06 6.54
C ASN A 273 6.52 -18.54 5.07
N PRO A 274 5.71 -19.51 4.64
CA PRO A 274 5.69 -19.99 3.26
C PRO A 274 5.31 -18.93 2.22
N ALA A 275 4.70 -17.82 2.64
CA ALA A 275 4.49 -16.65 1.78
C ALA A 275 5.77 -15.81 1.58
N ASP A 276 6.84 -16.10 2.33
CA ASP A 276 8.14 -15.43 2.31
C ASP A 276 9.21 -16.36 1.73
N ARG A 277 9.42 -16.26 0.42
CA ARG A 277 10.47 -17.01 -0.27
C ARG A 277 11.87 -16.45 0.01
N ILE A 278 11.95 -15.15 0.25
CA ILE A 278 13.13 -14.41 0.72
C ILE A 278 12.63 -13.49 1.85
N PRO A 279 12.78 -13.89 3.12
CA PRO A 279 12.41 -13.01 4.23
C PRO A 279 13.31 -11.77 4.21
N PHE A 280 12.74 -10.59 4.47
CA PHE A 280 13.58 -9.43 4.80
C PHE A 280 14.39 -9.71 6.08
N ASP A 281 15.53 -9.03 6.27
CA ASP A 281 16.41 -9.24 7.42
C ASP A 281 15.70 -9.06 8.79
N PHE A 282 14.58 -8.32 8.81
CA PHE A 282 13.74 -8.07 9.98
C PHE A 282 12.47 -8.94 10.04
N GLU A 283 12.13 -9.70 9.00
CA GLU A 283 10.96 -10.58 8.98
C GLU A 283 11.19 -11.86 9.79
N GLY A 284 10.23 -12.19 10.67
CA GLY A 284 10.33 -13.30 11.62
C GLY A 284 10.94 -12.92 12.98
N GLN A 285 11.60 -11.76 13.09
CA GLN A 285 12.04 -11.25 14.39
C GLN A 285 10.88 -10.55 15.10
N ALA A 286 10.75 -10.83 16.40
CA ALA A 286 9.74 -10.18 17.21
C ALA A 286 10.06 -8.68 17.38
N HIS A 287 9.44 -7.84 16.56
CA HIS A 287 9.48 -6.39 16.69
C HIS A 287 8.16 -5.83 17.26
N ASP A 288 8.21 -4.59 17.72
CA ASP A 288 7.05 -3.81 18.12
C ASP A 288 6.53 -3.05 16.89
N CYS A 289 5.45 -3.59 16.31
CA CYS A 289 4.85 -3.07 15.09
C CYS A 289 4.36 -1.62 15.25
N VAL A 290 3.97 -1.21 16.46
CA VAL A 290 3.49 0.15 16.70
C VAL A 290 4.65 1.10 16.85
N ALA A 291 5.70 0.74 17.60
CA ALA A 291 6.90 1.56 17.71
C ALA A 291 7.54 1.80 16.34
N GLU A 292 7.65 0.77 15.50
CA GLU A 292 8.15 0.91 14.12
C GLU A 292 7.25 1.76 13.24
N ALA A 293 5.93 1.64 13.38
CA ALA A 293 5.03 2.52 12.66
C ALA A 293 5.21 3.99 13.07
N LEU A 294 5.38 4.26 14.38
CA LEU A 294 5.60 5.61 14.89
C LEU A 294 6.90 6.22 14.36
N THR A 295 8.00 5.46 14.29
CA THR A 295 9.24 5.96 13.67
C THR A 295 9.05 6.25 12.19
N PHE A 296 8.28 5.43 11.47
CA PHE A 296 8.01 5.61 10.04
C PHE A 296 7.07 6.78 9.73
N THR A 297 6.15 7.12 10.64
CA THR A 297 5.23 8.27 10.50
C THR A 297 5.87 9.63 10.78
N LYS A 298 7.05 9.66 11.40
CA LYS A 298 7.75 10.90 11.72
C LYS A 298 8.59 11.38 10.54
N LEU A 299 8.43 12.65 10.15
CA LEU A 299 9.33 13.31 9.20
C LEU A 299 10.77 13.44 9.74
N ARG A 300 10.88 13.53 11.06
CA ARG A 300 12.12 13.69 11.82
C ARG A 300 12.02 12.87 13.11
N PRO A 301 12.94 11.92 13.38
CA PRO A 301 12.81 10.98 14.49
C PRO A 301 12.64 11.61 15.88
N ASP A 302 13.38 12.69 16.15
CA ASP A 302 13.42 13.45 17.41
C ASP A 302 12.45 14.64 17.45
N LEU A 303 11.53 14.78 16.48
CA LEU A 303 10.53 15.84 16.49
C LEU A 303 9.50 15.59 17.58
N GLU A 304 9.33 16.58 18.46
CA GLU A 304 8.39 16.56 19.57
C GLU A 304 7.19 17.49 19.31
N SER A 305 6.01 17.11 19.80
CA SER A 305 4.78 17.94 19.76
C SER A 305 4.54 18.70 21.06
N ILE A 306 5.42 18.50 22.04
CA ILE A 306 5.43 19.17 23.35
C ILE A 306 6.68 20.06 23.45
N PRO A 307 6.62 21.18 24.20
CA PRO A 307 7.75 22.08 24.34
C PRO A 307 8.98 21.39 24.95
N LEU A 308 10.14 21.59 24.33
CA LEU A 308 11.42 21.18 24.90
C LEU A 308 11.72 22.03 26.13
N MET A 309 12.19 21.38 27.20
CA MET A 309 12.69 22.05 28.39
C MET A 309 14.14 22.47 28.18
N ASP A 310 14.46 23.66 28.69
CA ASP A 310 15.84 24.13 28.73
C ASP A 310 16.66 23.24 29.67
N ARG A 311 17.70 22.60 29.13
CA ARG A 311 18.70 21.87 29.91
C ARG A 311 19.94 22.75 29.94
N GLU A 312 20.55 22.95 31.10
CA GLU A 312 21.73 23.82 31.26
C GLU A 312 22.71 23.71 30.09
N GLY A 313 22.85 24.80 29.32
CA GLY A 313 23.71 24.88 28.13
C GLY A 313 23.00 24.66 26.78
N SER A 314 21.70 24.36 26.74
CA SER A 314 20.92 24.35 25.50
C SER A 314 20.47 25.78 25.20
N ASN A 315 21.08 26.45 24.22
CA ASN A 315 20.61 27.75 23.72
C ASN A 315 19.22 27.58 23.06
N LEU A 316 18.18 27.41 23.89
CA LEU A 316 16.80 27.15 23.52
C LEU A 316 16.14 28.45 23.07
N GLU A 317 15.58 28.45 21.86
CA GLU A 317 14.85 29.60 21.32
C GLU A 317 13.40 29.23 21.07
N ASN A 318 12.48 30.10 21.49
CA ASN A 318 11.05 29.96 21.22
C ASN A 318 10.67 30.91 20.06
N TYR A 319 10.09 30.33 19.01
CA TYR A 319 9.52 31.05 17.87
C TYR A 319 8.01 30.85 17.80
N PHE A 320 7.30 31.89 17.41
CA PHE A 320 5.87 31.88 17.12
C PHE A 320 5.71 32.19 15.64
N VAL A 321 4.92 31.40 14.93
CA VAL A 321 4.71 31.54 13.49
C VAL A 321 3.23 31.63 13.18
N ASP A 322 2.91 32.47 12.20
CA ASP A 322 1.56 32.57 11.64
C ASP A 322 1.61 32.94 10.15
N GLY A 323 0.57 32.54 9.44
CA GLY A 323 0.31 32.89 8.05
C GLY A 323 -1.09 33.45 7.85
N SER A 324 -1.18 34.71 7.43
CA SER A 324 -2.45 35.38 7.18
C SER A 324 -2.74 35.48 5.69
N CYS A 325 -4.00 35.33 5.30
CA CYS A 325 -4.49 35.58 3.95
C CYS A 325 -5.82 36.33 3.99
N PHE A 326 -5.97 37.36 3.17
CA PHE A 326 -7.25 38.01 2.92
C PHE A 326 -7.50 38.12 1.43
N LYS A 327 -8.75 38.41 1.04
CA LYS A 327 -9.15 38.55 -0.36
C LYS A 327 -9.72 39.94 -0.59
N ASP A 328 -9.27 40.60 -1.66
CA ASP A 328 -9.84 41.85 -2.15
C ASP A 328 -10.29 41.71 -3.62
N TYR A 329 -10.51 42.84 -4.29
CA TYR A 329 -10.95 42.88 -5.69
C TYR A 329 -9.85 42.48 -6.69
N THR A 330 -8.57 42.50 -6.30
CA THR A 330 -7.42 42.14 -7.12
C THR A 330 -6.99 40.69 -6.94
N GLY A 331 -7.38 40.05 -5.83
CA GLY A 331 -7.16 38.63 -5.61
C GLY A 331 -6.97 38.27 -4.14
N ASN A 332 -6.32 37.14 -3.91
CA ASN A 332 -5.86 36.77 -2.57
C ASN A 332 -4.57 37.52 -2.27
N HIS A 333 -4.37 37.93 -1.03
CA HIS A 333 -3.12 38.50 -0.53
C HIS A 333 -2.73 37.75 0.73
N ALA A 334 -1.54 37.17 0.75
CA ALA A 334 -1.06 36.44 1.91
C ALA A 334 0.33 36.91 2.33
N GLY A 335 0.62 36.74 3.60
CA GLY A 335 1.91 37.04 4.18
C GLY A 335 2.13 36.18 5.41
N PHE A 336 3.39 35.99 5.76
CA PHE A 336 3.77 35.16 6.89
C PHE A 336 4.75 35.90 7.79
N ALA A 337 4.77 35.49 9.06
CA ALA A 337 5.67 36.07 10.04
C ALA A 337 6.29 35.03 10.96
N VAL A 338 7.50 35.35 11.43
CA VAL A 338 8.17 34.63 12.52
C VAL A 338 8.52 35.63 13.60
N VAL A 339 8.05 35.37 14.81
CA VAL A 339 8.27 36.19 15.98
C VAL A 339 9.09 35.40 16.99
N LYS A 340 10.17 36.00 17.51
CA LYS A 340 11.06 35.38 18.48
C LYS A 340 10.79 35.92 19.88
N GLU A 341 10.82 35.04 20.87
CA GLU A 341 10.85 35.45 22.27
C GLU A 341 12.20 36.10 22.62
N GLN A 342 12.14 37.27 23.27
CA GLN A 342 13.29 37.94 23.87
C GLN A 342 12.91 38.40 25.28
N GLY A 343 13.16 37.55 26.27
CA GLY A 343 12.81 37.81 27.67
C GLY A 343 11.30 37.87 27.87
N ARG A 344 10.74 39.07 28.15
CA ARG A 344 9.28 39.26 28.29
C ARG A 344 8.60 39.83 27.04
N ALA A 345 9.38 40.10 26.00
CA ALA A 345 8.95 40.72 24.76
C ALA A 345 9.00 39.73 23.59
N PHE A 346 8.30 40.11 22.52
CA PHE A 346 8.22 39.36 21.28
C PHE A 346 8.72 40.26 20.15
N THR A 347 9.74 39.81 19.43
CA THR A 347 10.38 40.60 18.38
C THR A 347 10.11 39.98 17.02
N GLU A 348 9.59 40.77 16.09
CA GLU A 348 9.39 40.36 14.70
C GLU A 348 10.76 40.09 14.05
N VAL A 349 11.01 38.85 13.62
CA VAL A 349 12.28 38.44 12.99
C VAL A 349 12.15 38.33 11.48
N VAL A 350 11.00 37.83 11.03
CA VAL A 350 10.66 37.71 9.60
C VAL A 350 9.25 38.20 9.40
N ILE A 351 9.06 39.06 8.40
CA ILE A 351 7.75 39.55 7.96
C ILE A 351 7.81 39.68 6.44
N GLU A 352 7.22 38.71 5.75
CA GLU A 352 7.35 38.60 4.29
C GLU A 352 6.00 38.41 3.61
N TYR A 353 5.88 39.06 2.45
CA TYR A 353 4.75 38.88 1.55
C TYR A 353 4.88 37.57 0.80
N CYS A 354 3.77 36.84 0.67
CA CYS A 354 3.73 35.64 -0.14
C CYS A 354 3.40 35.97 -1.60
N PRO A 355 4.27 35.66 -2.58
CA PRO A 355 3.97 35.88 -3.98
C PRO A 355 2.80 35.01 -4.46
N GLN A 356 2.13 35.46 -5.53
CA GLN A 356 1.05 34.70 -6.17
C GLN A 356 1.60 33.45 -6.87
N PRO A 357 0.86 32.32 -6.87
CA PRO A 357 -0.44 32.10 -6.23
C PRO A 357 -0.30 31.87 -4.71
N CYS A 358 -1.02 32.64 -3.90
CA CYS A 358 -0.93 32.56 -2.45
C CYS A 358 -2.22 32.03 -1.78
N SER A 359 -2.07 31.34 -0.65
CA SER A 359 -3.16 30.83 0.18
C SER A 359 -2.79 30.94 1.66
N ALA A 360 -3.78 30.89 2.54
CA ALA A 360 -3.53 30.85 3.99
C ALA A 360 -2.63 29.66 4.36
N GLN A 361 -2.98 28.46 3.88
CA GLN A 361 -2.20 27.24 4.12
C GLN A 361 -0.75 27.34 3.62
N LEU A 362 -0.53 28.00 2.48
CA LEU A 362 0.81 28.17 1.95
C LEU A 362 1.63 29.16 2.79
N ALA A 363 1.03 30.28 3.23
CA ALA A 363 1.70 31.24 4.11
C ALA A 363 2.13 30.58 5.44
N GLU A 364 1.27 29.74 6.00
CA GLU A 364 1.54 28.97 7.23
C GLU A 364 2.72 28.01 7.07
N LEU A 365 2.78 27.29 5.95
CA LEU A 365 3.93 26.42 5.62
C LEU A 365 5.22 27.23 5.45
N GLN A 366 5.15 28.42 4.85
CA GLN A 366 6.31 29.30 4.70
C GLN A 366 6.79 29.88 6.03
N ALA A 367 5.87 30.29 6.91
CA ALA A 367 6.17 30.76 8.26
C ALA A 367 6.97 29.71 9.03
N LEU A 368 6.47 28.48 9.03
CA LEU A 368 7.10 27.35 9.70
C LEU A 368 8.46 27.00 9.08
N THR A 369 8.57 27.06 7.75
CA THR A 369 9.85 26.84 7.04
C THR A 369 10.88 27.88 7.45
N ALA A 370 10.51 29.16 7.46
CA ALA A 370 11.40 30.26 7.84
C ALA A 370 11.89 30.11 9.29
N ALA A 371 11.02 29.76 10.23
CA ALA A 371 11.40 29.51 11.61
C ALA A 371 12.38 28.33 11.76
N CYS A 372 12.20 27.26 10.99
CA CYS A 372 13.15 26.14 10.97
C CYS A 372 14.53 26.55 10.44
N VAL A 373 14.58 27.43 9.43
CA VAL A 373 15.84 27.98 8.88
C VAL A 373 16.56 28.86 9.90
N LEU A 374 15.84 29.75 10.59
CA LEU A 374 16.39 30.58 11.67
C LEU A 374 16.94 29.74 12.84
N GLY A 375 16.33 28.58 13.07
CA GLY A 375 16.71 27.61 14.08
C GLY A 375 17.96 26.79 13.76
N LYS A 376 18.64 27.00 12.63
CA LYS A 376 19.75 26.16 12.19
C LYS A 376 20.83 25.98 13.26
N GLY A 377 21.11 24.72 13.62
CA GLY A 377 22.10 24.33 14.62
C GLY A 377 21.68 24.54 16.08
N LYS A 378 20.48 25.06 16.35
CA LYS A 378 19.99 25.40 17.70
C LYS A 378 18.94 24.41 18.22
N THR A 379 18.62 24.52 19.50
CA THR A 379 17.46 23.84 20.10
C THR A 379 16.28 24.79 20.02
N VAL A 380 15.17 24.36 19.43
CA VAL A 380 14.09 25.29 19.07
C VAL A 380 12.71 24.72 19.39
N ASN A 381 11.86 25.55 19.97
CA ASN A 381 10.41 25.33 20.02
C ASN A 381 9.73 26.27 19.03
N ILE A 382 8.89 25.74 18.14
CA ILE A 382 8.10 26.54 17.21
C ILE A 382 6.62 26.33 17.54
N TYR A 383 5.93 27.41 17.86
CA TYR A 383 4.50 27.44 18.16
C TYR A 383 3.74 27.90 16.92
N THR A 384 2.74 27.11 16.51
CA THR A 384 1.84 27.41 15.38
C THR A 384 0.41 27.11 15.79
N ASP A 385 -0.55 27.93 15.39
CA ASP A 385 -1.99 27.63 15.53
C ASP A 385 -2.58 26.91 14.31
N SER A 386 -1.80 26.81 13.23
CA SER A 386 -2.14 26.08 12.02
C SER A 386 -2.25 24.57 12.26
N ALA A 387 -3.49 24.07 12.29
CA ALA A 387 -3.74 22.63 12.30
C ALA A 387 -3.18 21.93 11.06
N TYR A 388 -3.15 22.62 9.92
CA TYR A 388 -2.63 22.09 8.67
C TYR A 388 -1.10 21.96 8.73
N ALA A 389 -0.37 23.04 9.03
CA ALA A 389 1.10 22.99 9.08
C ALA A 389 1.62 22.01 10.14
N HIS A 390 1.02 22.01 11.33
CA HIS A 390 1.32 21.01 12.37
C HIS A 390 1.01 19.58 11.88
N GLY A 391 -0.11 19.38 11.20
CA GLY A 391 -0.48 18.09 10.61
C GLY A 391 0.50 17.62 9.54
N VAL A 392 1.02 18.51 8.69
CA VAL A 392 2.09 18.17 7.74
C VAL A 392 3.32 17.64 8.48
N CYS A 393 3.72 18.29 9.57
CA CYS A 393 4.91 17.91 10.33
C CYS A 393 4.78 16.56 11.07
N HIS A 394 3.63 16.32 11.70
CA HIS A 394 3.46 15.22 12.66
C HIS A 394 2.60 14.05 12.16
N LEU A 395 1.78 14.24 11.13
CA LEU A 395 0.77 13.25 10.72
C LEU A 395 0.90 12.84 9.24
N PHE A 396 0.93 13.82 8.33
CA PHE A 396 0.70 13.54 6.91
C PHE A 396 1.97 13.56 6.06
N GLY A 397 2.99 14.35 6.44
CA GLY A 397 4.14 14.60 5.56
C GLY A 397 4.96 13.34 5.24
N ALA A 398 5.16 12.45 6.21
CA ALA A 398 5.89 11.20 5.99
C ALA A 398 5.16 10.27 5.00
N VAL A 399 3.84 10.12 5.18
CA VAL A 399 2.98 9.34 4.30
C VAL A 399 2.97 9.92 2.88
N TRP A 400 2.88 11.24 2.73
CA TRP A 400 2.94 11.88 1.41
C TRP A 400 4.28 11.69 0.72
N LYS A 401 5.40 11.77 1.45
CA LYS A 401 6.74 11.49 0.90
C LYS A 401 6.81 10.08 0.30
N GLN A 402 6.27 9.10 1.00
CA GLN A 402 6.28 7.69 0.57
C GLN A 402 5.39 7.45 -0.66
N ARG A 403 4.26 8.16 -0.76
CA ARG A 403 3.40 8.13 -1.95
C ARG A 403 3.91 8.96 -3.12
N GLY A 404 5.14 9.49 -3.05
CA GLY A 404 5.68 10.39 -4.08
C GLY A 404 4.86 11.68 -4.24
N PHE A 405 4.28 12.17 -3.14
CA PHE A 405 3.47 13.38 -3.05
C PHE A 405 2.24 13.41 -3.96
N LYS A 406 1.62 12.23 -4.15
CA LYS A 406 0.37 12.05 -4.87
C LYS A 406 -0.79 11.77 -3.92
N LYS A 407 -1.98 12.24 -4.28
CA LYS A 407 -3.26 11.88 -3.67
C LYS A 407 -3.67 10.47 -4.10
N SER A 408 -4.73 9.94 -3.49
CA SER A 408 -5.28 8.61 -3.81
C SER A 408 -5.75 8.47 -5.26
N ASP A 409 -6.12 9.57 -5.92
CA ASP A 409 -6.52 9.63 -7.34
C ASP A 409 -5.32 9.76 -8.30
N GLY A 410 -4.08 9.78 -7.78
CA GLY A 410 -2.86 9.95 -8.57
C GLY A 410 -2.48 11.40 -8.88
N THR A 411 -3.31 12.39 -8.52
CA THR A 411 -3.00 13.81 -8.72
C THR A 411 -1.98 14.30 -7.68
N PRO A 412 -1.14 15.31 -7.99
CA PRO A 412 -0.21 15.87 -7.01
C PRO A 412 -0.95 16.50 -5.81
N ILE A 413 -0.36 16.42 -4.62
CA ILE A 413 -0.87 17.17 -3.47
C ILE A 413 -0.73 18.69 -3.71
N GLN A 414 -1.63 19.47 -3.12
CA GLN A 414 -1.52 20.92 -3.14
C GLN A 414 -0.27 21.36 -2.37
N HIS A 415 0.42 22.40 -2.87
CA HIS A 415 1.62 22.98 -2.24
C HIS A 415 2.82 22.02 -2.09
N HIS A 416 2.93 21.01 -2.97
CA HIS A 416 4.03 20.02 -2.97
C HIS A 416 5.42 20.65 -2.80
N ALA A 417 5.76 21.68 -3.59
CA ALA A 417 7.08 22.31 -3.54
C ALA A 417 7.40 22.92 -2.17
N GLN A 418 6.42 23.54 -1.52
CA GLN A 418 6.56 24.15 -0.19
C GLN A 418 6.68 23.08 0.89
N ILE A 419 5.95 21.97 0.77
CA ILE A 419 6.07 20.84 1.70
C ILE A 419 7.47 20.23 1.62
N VAL A 420 8.03 20.03 0.42
CA VAL A 420 9.41 19.55 0.25
C VAL A 420 10.42 20.52 0.88
N LYS A 421 10.25 21.83 0.68
CA LYS A 421 11.10 22.84 1.32
C LYS A 421 11.02 22.79 2.84
N LEU A 422 9.81 22.69 3.41
CA LEU A 422 9.61 22.53 4.83
C LEU A 422 10.30 21.27 5.36
N MET A 423 10.14 20.13 4.67
CA MET A 423 10.78 18.87 5.06
C MET A 423 12.30 18.96 5.12
N THR A 424 12.92 19.66 4.16
CA THR A 424 14.37 19.94 4.21
C THR A 424 14.71 20.85 5.38
N ALA A 425 13.92 21.91 5.60
CA ALA A 425 14.15 22.87 6.67
C ALA A 425 14.01 22.26 8.08
N LEU A 426 13.12 21.29 8.25
CA LEU A 426 12.96 20.54 9.51
C LEU A 426 14.27 19.88 9.98
N MET A 427 15.23 19.63 9.08
CA MET A 427 16.54 19.05 9.42
C MET A 427 17.57 20.07 9.90
N TYR A 428 17.33 21.38 9.75
CA TYR A 428 18.32 22.40 10.11
C TYR A 428 18.51 22.60 11.62
N PRO A 429 17.47 22.61 12.48
CA PRO A 429 17.66 22.73 13.92
C PRO A 429 18.34 21.49 14.51
N ARG A 430 19.15 21.67 15.55
CA ARG A 430 19.79 20.54 16.27
C ARG A 430 18.75 19.71 17.03
N ARG A 431 17.78 20.36 17.66
CA ARG A 431 16.62 19.74 18.32
C ARG A 431 15.40 20.62 18.04
N LEU A 432 14.26 20.00 17.81
CA LEU A 432 13.06 20.72 17.36
C LEU A 432 11.80 20.16 18.01
N ALA A 433 10.99 21.05 18.56
CA ALA A 433 9.58 20.79 18.82
C ALA A 433 8.70 21.74 18.02
N ILE A 434 7.62 21.20 17.45
CA ILE A 434 6.59 21.98 16.75
C ILE A 434 5.28 21.76 17.50
N ILE A 435 4.78 22.80 18.14
CA ILE A 435 3.70 22.75 19.11
C ILE A 435 2.45 23.42 18.53
N LYS A 436 1.33 22.69 18.55
CA LYS A 436 0.03 23.25 18.17
C LYS A 436 -0.55 24.11 19.28
N CYS A 437 -0.87 25.35 18.97
CA CYS A 437 -1.56 26.29 19.84
C CYS A 437 -3.03 26.44 19.43
N GLN A 438 -3.87 26.96 20.32
CA GLN A 438 -5.24 27.31 19.97
C GLN A 438 -5.28 28.74 19.42
N ALA A 439 -5.82 28.90 18.22
CA ALA A 439 -6.00 30.20 17.58
C ALA A 439 -6.93 31.12 18.39
N HIS A 440 -6.64 32.43 18.36
CA HIS A 440 -7.53 33.52 18.79
C HIS A 440 -8.10 33.45 20.21
N LYS A 441 -7.33 32.93 21.18
CA LYS A 441 -7.72 32.99 22.60
C LYS A 441 -7.49 34.37 23.21
N LYS A 442 -8.44 34.84 24.01
CA LYS A 442 -8.29 36.01 24.89
C LYS A 442 -7.68 35.57 26.21
N GLY A 443 -6.48 36.06 26.53
CA GLY A 443 -5.74 35.71 27.75
C GLY A 443 -4.37 36.38 27.78
N ASN A 444 -3.62 36.18 28.86
CA ASN A 444 -2.30 36.78 29.08
C ASN A 444 -1.18 35.75 29.23
N ASP A 445 -1.45 34.49 28.89
CA ASP A 445 -0.46 33.42 28.95
C ASP A 445 0.63 33.65 27.89
N PHE A 446 1.84 33.16 28.17
CA PHE A 446 3.03 33.29 27.33
C PHE A 446 2.75 32.90 25.87
N VAL A 447 2.14 31.73 25.68
CA VAL A 447 1.82 31.19 24.36
C VAL A 447 0.81 32.06 23.62
N ILE A 448 -0.21 32.58 24.34
CA ILE A 448 -1.25 33.43 23.76
C ILE A 448 -0.64 34.76 23.28
N ARG A 449 0.22 35.38 24.09
CA ARG A 449 0.88 36.64 23.72
C ARG A 449 1.78 36.48 22.50
N GLY A 450 2.53 35.38 22.43
CA GLY A 450 3.38 35.07 21.28
C GLY A 450 2.57 34.78 20.01
N ASN A 451 1.50 34.00 20.11
CA ASN A 451 0.62 33.72 18.96
C ASN A 451 -0.07 34.98 18.44
N ASN A 452 -0.57 35.84 19.33
CA ASN A 452 -1.18 37.11 18.92
C ASN A 452 -0.18 38.05 18.25
N ALA A 453 1.07 38.10 18.73
CA ALA A 453 2.12 38.89 18.08
C ALA A 453 2.45 38.35 16.67
N ALA A 454 2.49 37.03 16.49
CA ALA A 454 2.67 36.43 15.17
C ALA A 454 1.50 36.72 14.22
N ASP A 455 0.26 36.62 14.71
CA ASP A 455 -0.96 36.94 13.95
C ASP A 455 -1.04 38.41 13.50
N GLU A 456 -0.69 39.35 14.38
CA GLU A 456 -0.59 40.77 14.01
C GLU A 456 0.49 41.02 12.96
N ALA A 457 1.68 40.41 13.13
CA ALA A 457 2.79 40.54 12.18
C ALA A 457 2.46 39.92 10.81
N ALA A 458 1.81 38.75 10.77
CA ALA A 458 1.41 38.10 9.53
C ALA A 458 0.31 38.89 8.80
N LYS A 459 -0.65 39.47 9.53
CA LYS A 459 -1.66 40.39 8.95
C LYS A 459 -1.01 41.62 8.34
N LYS A 460 -0.01 42.21 9.01
CA LYS A 460 0.79 43.31 8.48
C LYS A 460 1.52 42.90 7.20
N ALA A 461 2.15 41.71 7.20
CA ALA A 461 2.83 41.16 6.02
C ALA A 461 1.90 41.00 4.81
N SER A 462 0.69 40.48 5.03
CA SER A 462 -0.27 40.24 3.95
C SER A 462 -0.71 41.52 3.22
N ARG A 463 -0.62 42.68 3.89
CA ARG A 463 -1.06 43.98 3.36
C ARG A 463 0.06 44.78 2.70
N CYS A 464 1.31 44.33 2.77
CA CYS A 464 2.47 45.02 2.23
C CYS A 464 3.17 44.14 1.20
N ILE A 465 3.26 44.60 -0.05
CA ILE A 465 3.89 43.86 -1.16
C ILE A 465 5.43 43.83 -1.03
N VAL A 466 6.01 44.75 -0.25
CA VAL A 466 7.46 44.85 -0.01
C VAL A 466 7.79 44.18 1.33
N PRO A 467 8.82 43.30 1.40
CA PRO A 467 9.23 42.68 2.66
C PRO A 467 9.66 43.75 3.67
N ILE A 468 9.13 43.65 4.89
CA ILE A 468 9.30 44.69 5.94
C ILE A 468 10.58 44.45 6.75
N LEU A 469 10.97 43.19 6.94
CA LEU A 469 12.17 42.77 7.66
C LEU A 469 12.68 41.44 7.08
N THR A 470 13.90 41.45 6.53
CA THR A 470 14.61 40.25 6.08
C THR A 470 15.93 40.13 6.83
N ALA A 471 16.12 39.06 7.61
CA ALA A 471 17.47 38.64 7.98
C ALA A 471 18.19 38.10 6.71
N PRO A 472 19.51 38.31 6.54
CA PRO A 472 20.20 37.86 5.35
C PRO A 472 20.19 36.33 5.30
N LEU A 473 19.36 35.77 4.41
CA LEU A 473 19.53 34.42 3.88
C LEU A 473 20.82 34.46 3.05
N LEU A 474 21.94 34.09 3.67
CA LEU A 474 23.21 33.91 2.96
C LEU A 474 23.01 32.93 1.80
N ASP A 475 23.35 33.39 0.59
CA ASP A 475 23.49 32.59 -0.62
C ASP A 475 24.36 31.35 -0.34
N VAL A 476 23.72 30.19 -0.20
CA VAL A 476 24.39 28.89 -0.24
C VAL A 476 23.60 27.98 -1.18
N ILE A 477 23.44 28.41 -2.42
CA ILE A 477 23.20 27.50 -3.55
C ILE A 477 24.10 27.97 -4.69
N GLY A 478 25.34 27.49 -4.68
CA GLY A 478 26.12 27.40 -5.90
C GLY A 478 25.40 26.44 -6.84
N ILE A 479 24.62 26.98 -7.76
CA ILE A 479 24.12 26.23 -8.92
C ILE A 479 25.35 25.99 -9.81
N ALA A 480 26.01 24.84 -9.60
CA ALA A 480 26.90 24.30 -10.61
C ALA A 480 26.02 23.83 -11.78
N HIS A 481 25.92 24.66 -12.82
CA HIS A 481 25.56 24.19 -14.15
C HIS A 481 26.65 23.22 -14.62
N SER A 482 26.39 21.92 -14.54
CA SER A 482 27.14 20.93 -15.34
C SER A 482 26.50 20.87 -16.73
N PRO A 483 27.28 21.08 -17.82
CA PRO A 483 26.76 20.98 -19.17
C PRO A 483 26.64 19.51 -19.58
N LEU A 484 25.67 19.29 -20.47
CA LEU A 484 25.52 18.18 -21.39
C LEU A 484 26.84 17.46 -21.72
N LEU A 485 26.85 16.14 -21.54
CA LEU A 485 27.67 15.24 -22.34
C LEU A 485 26.76 14.17 -22.93
N MET A 486 26.48 14.34 -24.21
CA MET A 486 26.12 13.25 -25.09
C MET A 486 27.34 12.32 -25.22
N SER A 487 27.17 11.06 -24.83
CA SER A 487 27.73 9.86 -25.47
C SER A 487 27.14 8.62 -24.81
#